data_AF-A0A436V4P7-F1
#
_entry.id   AF-A0A436V4P7-F1
#
_cell.length_a   1.000
_cell.length_b   1.000
_cell.length_c   1.000
_cell.angle_alpha   90.00
_cell.angle_beta   90.00
_cell.angle_gamma   90.00
#
_symmetry.space_group_name_H-M   'P 1'
#
loop_
_entity.id
_entity.type
_entity.pdbx_description
1 polymer ?
#
loop_
_entity_poly.entity_id
_entity_poly.type
_entity_poly.pdbx_seq_one_letter_code
_entity_poly.pdbx_strand_id
1 'polypeptide(L)'
;MTGHDPHLATPSGRPRARYFGIGFDGTPGESNAITDVAGVSVGYTTLISGDGPLVVGKGPVRTGVTAILPRPKAELATPVLAGVFSQNGNGELTGSHIIEETGAFNFPVTITNTHSCGVTRDGTLRWMHKVLPAALDTGWGLPVAAETYDGFLNDINGHHVSFDDVAG
;
A
#
# COMPACT_ATOMS: atom_id res chain seq x y z
N MET A 1 -3.36 34.32 1.54
CA MET A 1 -3.04 32.89 1.33
C MET A 1 -3.81 32.11 2.38
N THR A 2 -4.97 31.55 2.04
CA THR A 2 -5.74 30.71 2.98
C THR A 2 -4.95 29.43 3.20
N GLY A 3 -4.32 29.34 4.38
CA GLY A 3 -3.35 28.31 4.73
C GLY A 3 -3.98 26.92 4.69
N HIS A 4 -3.38 26.03 3.89
CA HIS A 4 -3.62 24.60 4.02
C HIS A 4 -3.01 24.18 5.36
N ASP A 5 -3.86 23.84 6.33
CA ASP A 5 -3.43 23.18 7.55
C ASP A 5 -3.55 21.67 7.34
N PRO A 6 -2.43 20.94 7.19
CA PRO A 6 -2.44 19.50 6.97
C PRO A 6 -3.03 18.71 8.14
N HIS A 7 -3.16 19.32 9.33
CA HIS A 7 -3.83 18.68 10.46
C HIS A 7 -5.35 18.68 10.29
N LEU A 8 -5.90 19.67 9.58
CA LEU A 8 -7.34 19.86 9.40
C LEU A 8 -7.84 19.31 8.06
N ALA A 9 -7.04 19.35 7.00
CA ALA A 9 -7.46 18.91 5.67
C ALA A 9 -6.46 18.00 4.99
N THR A 10 -6.95 17.07 4.15
CA THR A 10 -6.11 16.28 3.25
C THR A 10 -5.49 17.17 2.16
N PRO A 11 -4.48 16.68 1.41
CA PRO A 11 -3.99 17.40 0.23
C PRO A 11 -5.08 17.70 -0.82
N SER A 12 -6.12 16.87 -0.89
CA SER A 12 -7.30 17.08 -1.75
C SER A 12 -8.38 17.99 -1.14
N GLY A 13 -8.10 18.62 0.01
CA GLY A 13 -9.01 19.57 0.67
C GLY A 13 -10.16 18.93 1.45
N ARG A 14 -10.17 17.60 1.64
CA ARG A 14 -11.20 16.93 2.44
C ARG A 14 -10.90 17.09 3.93
N PRO A 15 -11.92 17.27 4.79
CA PRO A 15 -11.69 17.42 6.22
C PRO A 15 -11.11 16.14 6.83
N ARG A 16 -10.18 16.30 7.76
CA ARG A 16 -9.66 15.25 8.64
C ARG A 16 -10.43 15.27 9.96
N ALA A 17 -10.28 14.24 10.80
CA ALA A 17 -11.00 14.17 12.08
C ALA A 17 -10.83 15.41 12.97
N ARG A 18 -9.63 16.00 13.02
CA ARG A 18 -9.34 17.21 13.82
C ARG A 18 -10.08 18.47 13.34
N TYR A 19 -10.48 18.54 12.06
CA TYR A 19 -11.35 19.60 11.55
C TYR A 19 -12.69 19.67 12.30
N PHE A 20 -13.20 18.51 12.72
CA PHE A 20 -14.46 18.40 13.46
C PHE A 20 -14.29 18.56 14.98
N GLY A 21 -13.11 18.99 15.46
CA GLY A 21 -12.85 19.15 16.89
C GLY A 21 -12.66 17.84 17.66
N ILE A 22 -12.48 16.70 16.98
CA ILE A 22 -12.20 15.42 17.63
C ILE A 22 -10.78 15.46 18.21
N GLY A 23 -10.70 15.36 19.54
CA GLY A 23 -9.45 15.33 20.28
C GLY A 23 -8.78 13.95 20.21
N PHE A 24 -7.46 13.95 20.05
CA PHE A 24 -6.60 12.75 20.11
C PHE A 24 -5.39 13.06 20.98
N ASP A 25 -4.89 12.04 21.68
CA ASP A 25 -3.67 12.13 22.47
C ASP A 25 -2.44 12.36 21.58
N GLY A 26 -1.39 12.94 22.17
CA GLY A 26 -0.10 13.19 21.51
C GLY A 26 -0.09 14.39 20.56
N THR A 27 1.10 14.69 20.03
CA THR A 27 1.33 15.76 19.05
C THR A 27 1.73 15.13 17.72
N PRO A 28 0.94 15.30 16.64
CA PRO A 28 1.30 14.76 15.33
C PRO A 28 2.50 15.49 14.72
N GLY A 29 3.16 14.86 13.75
CA GLY A 29 4.14 15.52 12.88
C GLY A 29 3.50 16.54 11.95
N GLU A 30 4.32 17.24 11.17
CA GLU A 30 3.90 18.39 10.34
C GLU A 30 2.77 18.05 9.37
N SER A 31 2.82 16.89 8.71
CA SER A 31 1.79 16.45 7.78
C SER A 31 0.67 15.67 8.48
N ASN A 32 0.87 15.32 9.76
CA ASN A 32 0.08 14.35 10.51
C ASN A 32 -0.11 13.07 9.65
N ALA A 33 0.97 12.55 9.07
CA ALA A 33 0.93 11.43 8.13
C ALA A 33 2.18 10.54 8.27
N ILE A 34 2.13 9.32 7.74
CA ILE A 34 3.28 8.38 7.79
C ILE A 34 4.53 8.95 7.11
N THR A 35 4.35 9.85 6.14
CA THR A 35 5.44 10.55 5.42
C THR A 35 6.17 11.59 6.27
N ASP A 36 5.71 11.86 7.50
CA ASP A 36 6.50 12.64 8.47
C ASP A 36 7.78 11.89 8.89
N VAL A 37 7.84 10.56 8.67
CA VAL A 37 9.07 9.78 8.78
C VAL A 37 9.92 10.01 7.53
N ALA A 38 11.08 10.64 7.72
CA ALA A 38 11.99 10.98 6.61
C ALA A 38 12.36 9.76 5.75
N GLY A 39 12.23 9.91 4.43
CA GLY A 39 12.51 8.85 3.46
C GLY A 39 11.33 7.92 3.17
N VAL A 40 10.27 7.94 3.98
CA VAL A 40 9.03 7.22 3.69
C VAL A 40 8.21 7.97 2.65
N SER A 41 7.71 7.25 1.65
CA SER A 41 6.78 7.80 0.65
C SER A 41 5.63 6.84 0.39
N VAL A 42 4.50 7.39 -0.07
CA VAL A 42 3.28 6.63 -0.36
C VAL A 42 2.80 6.97 -1.77
N GLY A 43 2.51 5.95 -2.55
CA GLY A 43 1.85 6.04 -3.86
C GLY A 43 0.58 5.21 -3.86
N TYR A 44 -0.36 5.53 -4.75
CA TYR A 44 -1.59 4.76 -4.88
C TYR A 44 -2.18 4.84 -6.28
N THR A 45 -2.79 3.75 -6.70
CA THR A 45 -3.64 3.64 -7.88
C THR A 45 -5.06 3.36 -7.43
N THR A 46 -6.03 4.16 -7.90
CA THR A 46 -7.44 4.01 -7.57
C THR A 46 -8.23 3.63 -8.81
N LEU A 47 -8.91 2.49 -8.76
CA LEU A 47 -9.70 1.94 -9.85
C LEU A 47 -11.18 2.08 -9.53
N ILE A 48 -11.84 3.02 -10.22
CA ILE A 48 -13.26 3.29 -10.10
C ILE A 48 -13.87 3.33 -11.51
N SER A 49 -14.67 2.31 -11.85
CA SER A 49 -15.36 2.24 -13.14
C SER A 49 -16.62 1.38 -13.07
N GLY A 50 -17.58 1.67 -13.95
CA GLY A 50 -18.88 0.99 -13.99
C GLY A 50 -19.78 1.31 -12.78
N ASP A 51 -21.06 1.01 -12.94
CA ASP A 51 -22.11 1.23 -11.94
C ASP A 51 -23.20 0.16 -12.09
N GLY A 52 -24.08 0.05 -11.09
CA GLY A 52 -25.21 -0.87 -11.12
C GLY A 52 -24.89 -2.28 -10.61
N PRO A 53 -25.70 -3.29 -10.98
CA PRO A 53 -25.55 -4.65 -10.48
C PRO A 53 -24.20 -5.28 -10.85
N LEU A 54 -23.65 -6.08 -9.94
CA LEU A 54 -22.43 -6.84 -10.14
C LEU A 54 -22.52 -7.79 -11.35
N VAL A 55 -21.54 -7.70 -12.25
CA VAL A 55 -21.25 -8.71 -13.27
C VAL A 55 -19.78 -9.09 -13.15
N VAL A 56 -19.53 -10.33 -12.74
CA VAL A 56 -18.17 -10.84 -12.50
C VAL A 56 -17.31 -10.71 -13.77
N GLY A 57 -16.10 -10.17 -13.59
CA GLY A 57 -15.17 -9.86 -14.68
C GLY A 57 -15.46 -8.55 -15.41
N LYS A 58 -16.45 -7.77 -14.96
CA LYS A 58 -16.82 -6.49 -15.61
C LYS A 58 -16.97 -5.32 -14.64
N GLY A 59 -17.39 -5.56 -13.40
CA GLY A 59 -17.59 -4.52 -12.41
C GLY A 59 -18.99 -4.51 -11.77
N PRO A 60 -19.33 -3.46 -11.00
CA PRO A 60 -18.54 -2.23 -10.82
C PRO A 60 -17.18 -2.48 -10.15
N VAL A 61 -16.17 -1.74 -10.58
CA VAL A 61 -14.80 -1.80 -10.04
C VAL A 61 -14.63 -0.70 -9.02
N ARG A 62 -14.25 -1.05 -7.79
CA ARG A 62 -14.03 -0.12 -6.67
C ARG A 62 -12.86 -0.61 -5.83
N THR A 63 -11.68 -0.63 -6.42
CA THR A 63 -10.48 -1.21 -5.81
C THR A 63 -9.24 -0.38 -6.10
N GLY A 64 -8.06 -0.88 -5.76
CA GLY A 64 -6.80 -0.22 -6.06
C GLY A 64 -5.60 -0.89 -5.40
N VAL A 65 -4.48 -0.19 -5.46
CA VAL A 65 -3.23 -0.58 -4.79
C VAL A 65 -2.67 0.65 -4.09
N THR A 66 -2.24 0.49 -2.84
CA THR A 66 -1.39 1.46 -2.14
C THR A 66 -0.01 0.86 -1.99
N ALA A 67 1.03 1.62 -2.31
CA ALA A 67 2.42 1.24 -2.10
C ALA A 67 3.07 2.18 -1.08
N ILE A 68 3.68 1.60 -0.05
CA ILE A 68 4.46 2.32 0.96
C ILE A 68 5.92 1.97 0.74
N LEU A 69 6.72 2.97 0.40
CA LEU A 69 8.16 2.83 0.24
C LEU A 69 8.81 3.19 1.58
N PRO A 70 9.44 2.23 2.29
CA PRO A 70 10.03 2.48 3.60
C PRO A 70 11.35 3.28 3.51
N ARG A 71 11.90 3.43 2.30
CA ARG A 71 13.15 4.14 1.99
C ARG A 71 13.02 4.88 0.65
N PRO A 72 13.91 5.85 0.36
CA PRO A 72 14.05 6.42 -0.97
C PRO A 72 14.25 5.35 -2.05
N LYS A 73 13.79 5.62 -3.28
CA LYS A 73 13.80 4.64 -4.39
C LYS A 73 15.16 3.97 -4.62
N ALA A 74 16.26 4.70 -4.47
CA ALA A 74 17.62 4.19 -4.66
C ALA A 74 18.07 3.18 -3.57
N GLU A 75 17.37 3.14 -2.44
CA GLU A 75 17.73 2.34 -1.25
C GLU A 75 16.69 1.25 -0.94
N LEU A 76 15.72 1.00 -1.84
CA LEU A 76 14.63 0.05 -1.57
C LEU A 76 15.10 -1.40 -1.42
N ALA A 77 16.27 -1.75 -1.94
CA ALA A 77 16.88 -3.07 -1.75
C ALA A 77 17.55 -3.22 -0.38
N THR A 78 17.85 -2.11 0.31
CA THR A 78 18.49 -2.10 1.63
C THR A 78 17.45 -2.48 2.69
N PRO A 79 17.70 -3.52 3.50
CA PRO A 79 16.73 -3.95 4.51
C PRO A 79 16.34 -2.85 5.51
N VAL A 80 15.09 -2.92 5.97
CA VAL A 80 14.56 -2.15 7.09
C VAL A 80 14.14 -3.13 8.18
N LEU A 81 14.51 -2.82 9.43
CA LEU A 81 14.09 -3.63 10.58
C LEU A 81 12.57 -3.58 10.73
N ALA A 82 11.97 -4.72 11.00
CA ALA A 82 10.53 -4.88 11.07
C ALA A 82 10.11 -5.99 12.03
N GLY A 83 8.84 -5.98 12.41
CA GLY A 83 8.18 -7.06 13.14
C GLY A 83 6.72 -7.12 12.71
N VAL A 84 6.10 -8.29 12.87
CA VAL A 84 4.69 -8.51 12.54
C VAL A 84 3.92 -8.93 13.80
N PHE A 85 2.65 -8.56 13.87
CA PHE A 85 1.75 -9.06 14.89
C PHE A 85 0.39 -9.39 14.26
N SER A 86 -0.05 -10.64 14.43
CA SER A 86 -1.37 -11.09 13.99
C SER A 86 -2.36 -11.01 15.15
N GLN A 87 -3.22 -10.00 15.14
CA GLN A 87 -4.32 -9.91 16.11
C GLN A 87 -5.40 -10.98 15.80
N ASN A 88 -5.74 -11.14 14.52
CA ASN A 88 -6.60 -12.20 13.99
C ASN A 88 -6.13 -12.53 12.56
N GLY A 89 -5.82 -13.80 12.31
CA GLY A 89 -5.22 -14.25 11.04
C GLY A 89 -6.21 -14.47 9.89
N ASN A 90 -7.41 -13.89 9.92
CA ASN A 90 -8.35 -13.98 8.81
C ASN A 90 -8.03 -12.94 7.72
N GLY A 91 -6.86 -13.12 7.09
CA GLY A 91 -6.34 -12.26 6.03
C GLY A 91 -4.97 -12.75 5.56
N GLU A 92 -4.37 -12.04 4.61
CA GLU A 92 -3.08 -12.37 4.00
C GLU A 92 -2.04 -11.25 4.19
N LEU A 93 -0.81 -11.66 4.48
CA LEU A 93 0.37 -10.78 4.53
C LEU A 93 1.61 -11.57 4.12
N THR A 94 1.99 -11.42 2.85
CA THR A 94 3.20 -12.07 2.32
C THR A 94 4.45 -11.46 2.94
N GLY A 95 5.56 -12.20 2.94
CA GLY A 95 6.82 -11.72 3.52
C GLY A 95 6.86 -11.73 5.06
N SER A 96 5.77 -12.09 5.75
CA SER A 96 5.76 -12.27 7.21
C SER A 96 6.81 -13.26 7.69
N HIS A 97 6.98 -14.41 7.02
CA HIS A 97 7.99 -15.40 7.40
C HIS A 97 9.42 -14.86 7.35
N ILE A 98 9.79 -14.06 6.35
CA ILE A 98 11.15 -13.50 6.29
C ILE A 98 11.37 -12.42 7.35
N ILE A 99 10.32 -11.67 7.69
CA ILE A 99 10.37 -10.69 8.79
C ILE A 99 10.57 -11.42 10.12
N GLU A 100 9.82 -12.47 10.40
CA GLU A 100 9.97 -13.24 11.64
C GLU A 100 11.35 -13.93 11.73
N GLU A 101 11.87 -14.43 10.62
CA GLU A 101 13.17 -15.11 10.59
C GLU A 101 14.36 -14.13 10.76
N THR A 102 14.30 -12.97 10.11
CA THR A 102 15.46 -12.06 10.00
C THR A 102 15.32 -10.75 10.77
N GLY A 103 14.12 -10.44 11.25
CA GLY A 103 13.78 -9.15 11.85
C GLY A 103 13.78 -8.00 10.83
N ALA A 104 13.72 -8.29 9.52
CA ALA A 104 13.81 -7.28 8.48
C ALA A 104 13.08 -7.68 7.19
N PHE A 105 12.78 -6.69 6.35
CA PHE A 105 12.39 -6.88 4.95
C PHE A 105 13.00 -5.81 4.06
N ASN A 106 12.87 -5.97 2.75
CA ASN A 106 13.21 -4.97 1.74
C ASN A 106 12.05 -4.83 0.73
N PHE A 107 12.17 -3.86 -0.17
CA PHE A 107 11.17 -3.46 -1.16
C PHE A 107 9.97 -2.70 -0.58
N PRO A 108 9.08 -2.14 -1.43
CA PRO A 108 7.83 -1.56 -0.98
C PRO A 108 6.90 -2.56 -0.29
N VAL A 109 6.05 -2.04 0.59
CA VAL A 109 4.86 -2.74 1.09
C VAL A 109 3.69 -2.38 0.18
N THR A 110 2.98 -3.37 -0.36
CA THR A 110 1.73 -3.15 -1.11
C THR A 110 0.50 -3.54 -0.30
N ILE A 111 -0.59 -2.76 -0.44
CA ILE A 111 -1.89 -3.02 0.18
C ILE A 111 -2.96 -2.95 -0.91
N THR A 112 -3.79 -4.00 -1.02
CA THR A 112 -4.81 -4.11 -2.08
C THR A 112 -6.03 -4.93 -1.60
N ASN A 113 -6.85 -5.45 -2.54
CA ASN A 113 -7.93 -6.38 -2.23
C ASN A 113 -7.44 -7.83 -2.05
N THR A 114 -8.22 -8.64 -1.33
CA THR A 114 -7.89 -10.04 -1.00
C THR A 114 -7.46 -10.87 -2.20
N HIS A 115 -8.18 -10.80 -3.32
CA HIS A 115 -7.90 -11.62 -4.50
C HIS A 115 -6.78 -11.06 -5.39
N SER A 116 -6.22 -9.90 -5.02
CA SER A 116 -5.13 -9.22 -5.74
C SER A 116 -3.82 -9.21 -4.95
N CYS A 117 -3.77 -9.81 -3.76
CA CYS A 117 -2.54 -9.87 -2.96
C CYS A 117 -1.36 -10.48 -3.78
N GLY A 118 -1.60 -11.59 -4.48
CA GLY A 118 -0.60 -12.24 -5.34
C GLY A 118 -0.09 -11.36 -6.49
N VAL A 119 -0.98 -10.66 -7.21
CA VAL A 119 -0.56 -9.80 -8.34
C VAL A 119 0.25 -8.60 -7.86
N THR A 120 -0.05 -8.03 -6.69
CA THR A 120 0.74 -6.91 -6.15
C THR A 120 2.10 -7.36 -5.63
N ARG A 121 2.19 -8.54 -5.01
CA ARG A 121 3.47 -9.17 -4.64
C ARG A 121 4.38 -9.35 -5.86
N ASP A 122 3.84 -9.93 -6.94
CA ASP A 122 4.61 -10.17 -8.18
C ASP A 122 4.89 -8.87 -8.95
N GLY A 123 3.95 -7.93 -8.94
CA GLY A 123 4.11 -6.59 -9.51
C GLY A 123 5.26 -5.82 -8.86
N THR A 124 5.41 -5.94 -7.54
CA THR A 124 6.55 -5.35 -6.82
C THR A 124 7.89 -5.89 -7.34
N LEU A 125 8.02 -7.20 -7.58
CA LEU A 125 9.25 -7.75 -8.16
C LEU A 125 9.51 -7.24 -9.58
N ARG A 126 8.47 -7.20 -10.43
CA ARG A 126 8.59 -6.67 -11.80
C ARG A 126 9.01 -5.21 -11.80
N TRP A 127 8.47 -4.41 -10.89
CA TRP A 127 8.83 -3.01 -10.74
C TRP A 127 10.25 -2.86 -10.20
N MET A 128 10.63 -3.61 -9.17
CA MET A 128 11.99 -3.62 -8.61
C MET A 128 13.04 -3.98 -9.66
N HIS A 129 12.77 -4.96 -10.54
CA HIS A 129 13.69 -5.31 -11.63
C HIS A 129 13.88 -4.18 -12.65
N LYS A 130 12.87 -3.31 -12.83
CA LYS A 130 12.99 -2.11 -13.69
C LYS A 130 13.77 -0.99 -13.00
N VAL A 131 13.55 -0.74 -11.71
CA VAL A 131 14.12 0.42 -11.01
C VAL A 131 15.50 0.16 -10.39
N LEU A 132 15.75 -1.06 -9.94
CA LEU A 132 17.00 -1.50 -9.31
C LEU A 132 17.32 -2.94 -9.75
N PRO A 133 17.65 -3.18 -11.04
CA PRO A 133 17.87 -4.53 -11.58
C PRO A 133 18.90 -5.34 -10.77
N ALA A 134 20.01 -4.70 -10.38
CA ALA A 134 21.08 -5.31 -9.60
C ALA A 134 20.62 -5.87 -8.23
N ALA A 135 19.49 -5.42 -7.70
CA ALA A 135 18.93 -5.95 -6.46
C ALA A 135 18.35 -7.37 -6.60
N LEU A 136 18.06 -7.80 -7.83
CA LEU A 136 17.43 -9.09 -8.13
C LEU A 136 18.29 -9.99 -9.04
N ASP A 137 19.36 -9.48 -9.65
CA ASP A 137 20.17 -10.23 -10.63
C ASP A 137 20.85 -11.48 -10.05
N THR A 138 21.17 -11.48 -8.75
CA THR A 138 21.85 -12.60 -8.08
C THR A 138 21.11 -13.10 -6.84
N GLY A 139 19.81 -12.82 -6.73
CA GLY A 139 19.02 -13.09 -5.53
C GLY A 139 17.55 -13.38 -5.81
N TRP A 140 16.80 -13.59 -4.73
CA TRP A 140 15.34 -13.71 -4.75
C TRP A 140 14.73 -12.57 -3.96
N GLY A 141 13.43 -12.33 -4.18
CA GLY A 141 12.68 -11.35 -3.40
C GLY A 141 11.47 -11.97 -2.72
N LEU A 142 11.20 -11.51 -1.50
CA LEU A 142 10.02 -11.87 -0.71
C LEU A 142 9.25 -10.58 -0.33
N PRO A 143 8.59 -9.90 -1.30
CA PRO A 143 7.91 -8.65 -1.02
C PRO A 143 6.79 -8.82 0.00
N VAL A 144 6.48 -7.73 0.68
CA VAL A 144 5.34 -7.63 1.58
C VAL A 144 4.13 -7.11 0.81
N ALA A 145 3.13 -7.96 0.62
CA ALA A 145 1.83 -7.61 0.09
C ALA A 145 0.77 -8.01 1.12
N ALA A 146 -0.08 -7.06 1.47
CA ALA A 146 -1.18 -7.23 2.41
C ALA A 146 -2.51 -6.85 1.74
N GLU A 147 -3.61 -7.18 2.40
CA GLU A 147 -4.93 -6.99 1.81
C GLU A 147 -6.03 -6.67 2.82
N THR A 148 -7.15 -6.17 2.28
CA THR A 148 -8.46 -6.22 2.94
C THR A 148 -9.53 -6.61 1.92
N TYR A 149 -10.67 -7.12 2.39
CA TYR A 149 -11.77 -7.53 1.51
C TYR A 149 -12.66 -6.36 1.09
N ASP A 150 -12.72 -6.07 -0.21
CA ASP A 150 -13.57 -5.02 -0.80
C ASP A 150 -14.77 -5.55 -1.61
N GLY A 151 -15.03 -6.86 -1.58
CA GLY A 151 -16.04 -7.52 -2.43
C GLY A 151 -17.50 -7.13 -2.18
N PHE A 152 -17.78 -6.30 -1.17
CA PHE A 152 -19.09 -5.67 -1.00
C PHE A 152 -19.35 -4.56 -2.02
N LEU A 153 -18.32 -3.81 -2.42
CA LEU A 153 -18.42 -2.67 -3.35
C LEU A 153 -17.72 -2.94 -4.69
N ASN A 154 -16.85 -3.94 -4.72
CA ASN A 154 -15.99 -4.26 -5.85
C ASN A 154 -16.33 -5.63 -6.44
N ASP A 155 -16.19 -5.75 -7.76
CA ASP A 155 -16.10 -7.04 -8.43
C ASP A 155 -14.75 -7.73 -8.14
N ILE A 156 -14.59 -8.22 -6.91
CA ILE A 156 -13.33 -8.82 -6.44
C ILE A 156 -12.93 -10.09 -7.23
N ASN A 157 -13.91 -10.82 -7.75
CA ASN A 157 -13.69 -12.00 -8.59
C ASN A 157 -13.36 -11.66 -10.05
N GLY A 158 -13.42 -10.38 -10.44
CA GLY A 158 -13.02 -9.92 -11.76
C GLY A 158 -11.52 -9.68 -11.92
N HIS A 159 -10.74 -9.73 -10.82
CA HIS A 159 -9.28 -9.55 -10.83
C HIS A 159 -8.81 -8.28 -11.57
N HIS A 160 -9.42 -7.14 -11.24
CA HIS A 160 -9.22 -5.86 -11.95
C HIS A 160 -7.86 -5.18 -11.71
N VAL A 161 -7.09 -5.62 -10.70
CA VAL A 161 -5.73 -5.09 -10.45
C VAL A 161 -4.74 -5.81 -11.35
N SER A 162 -3.95 -5.03 -12.08
CA SER A 162 -2.90 -5.49 -12.99
C SER A 162 -1.50 -5.09 -12.51
N PHE A 163 -0.46 -5.57 -13.20
CA PHE A 163 0.92 -5.15 -12.92
C PHE A 163 1.17 -3.67 -13.19
N ASP A 164 0.45 -3.07 -14.13
CA ASP A 164 0.60 -1.65 -14.45
C ASP A 164 0.01 -0.79 -13.32
N ASP A 165 -1.03 -1.26 -12.64
CA ASP A 165 -1.60 -0.57 -11.47
C ASP A 165 -0.66 -0.55 -10.26
N VAL A 166 0.25 -1.54 -10.17
CA VAL A 166 1.28 -1.63 -9.12
C VAL A 166 2.48 -0.74 -9.42
N ALA A 167 2.82 -0.60 -10.71
CA ALA A 167 4.03 0.06 -11.19
C ALA A 167 3.81 1.50 -11.69
N GLY A 168 2.56 1.95 -11.74
CA GLY A 168 2.12 3.26 -12.23
C GLY A 168 2.52 4.45 -11.40
#